data_AF-A0A2N1Q6L8-F1
#
_entry.id   AF-A0A2N1Q6L8-F1
#
_cell.length_a   1.000
_cell.length_b   1.000
_cell.length_c   1.000
_cell.angle_alpha   90.00
_cell.angle_beta   90.00
_cell.angle_gamma   90.00
#
_symmetry.space_group_name_H-M   'P 1'
#
loop_
_entity.id
_entity.type
_entity.pdbx_description
1 polymer ?
#
loop_
_entity_poly.entity_id
_entity_poly.type
_entity_poly.pdbx_seq_one_letter_code
_entity_poly.pdbx_strand_id
1 'polypeptide(L)'
;MKIISANYKLIQNDDPITLTMGNFDGLHLGHQQLIKRVVSYTDTKHAVLTFDPHPSSVLRKQAFRTLTQKNDKIELFSRYPLDFVFIVDFNLQFSELSVQEFIDFLKKINVKRLVIGRDARFAYRGQGTLVDLKKYFIVDIVEDMLYNNTRLSTTYIKDFLLAGDLESAKKLLNRHYHIKGTVVHGNHI
;
A
#
# COMPACT_ATOMS: atom_id res chain seq x y z
N MET A 1 5.44 -9.94 -12.78
CA MET A 1 4.74 -8.81 -12.16
C MET A 1 4.41 -7.75 -13.20
N LYS A 2 3.13 -7.57 -13.54
CA LYS A 2 2.61 -6.50 -14.40
C LYS A 2 2.28 -5.28 -13.54
N ILE A 3 2.71 -4.10 -13.97
CA ILE A 3 2.43 -2.83 -13.29
C ILE A 3 1.34 -2.11 -14.08
N ILE A 4 0.24 -1.76 -13.41
CA ILE A 4 -0.87 -1.01 -13.99
C ILE A 4 -1.01 0.28 -13.19
N SER A 5 -0.55 1.39 -13.76
CA SER A 5 -0.62 2.72 -13.15
C SER A 5 -1.55 3.61 -13.97
N ALA A 6 -2.70 3.97 -13.42
CA ALA A 6 -3.68 4.80 -14.11
C ALA A 6 -4.76 5.33 -13.14
N ASN A 7 -5.62 6.21 -13.66
CA ASN A 7 -6.89 6.55 -13.04
C ASN A 7 -7.74 5.28 -12.83
N TYR A 8 -8.40 5.18 -11.68
CA TYR A 8 -9.22 4.01 -11.29
C TYR A 8 -10.28 3.61 -12.33
N LYS A 9 -10.79 4.55 -13.13
CA LYS A 9 -11.76 4.26 -14.20
C LYS A 9 -11.15 3.48 -15.36
N LEU A 10 -9.85 3.60 -15.59
CA LEU A 10 -9.12 2.96 -16.69
C LEU A 10 -8.47 1.63 -16.28
N ILE A 11 -8.34 1.37 -14.98
CA ILE A 11 -7.81 0.10 -14.49
C ILE A 11 -8.84 -0.99 -14.75
N GLN A 12 -8.39 -2.06 -15.40
CA GLN A 12 -9.17 -3.25 -15.72
C GLN A 12 -8.30 -4.49 -15.53
N ASN A 13 -8.94 -5.58 -15.11
CA ASN A 13 -8.31 -6.87 -14.94
C ASN A 13 -9.39 -7.96 -14.92
N ASP A 14 -9.24 -8.95 -15.79
CA ASP A 14 -10.18 -10.07 -15.91
C ASP A 14 -9.72 -11.31 -15.12
N ASP A 15 -8.47 -11.38 -14.69
CA ASP A 15 -7.97 -12.49 -13.88
C ASP A 15 -8.53 -12.43 -12.45
N PRO A 16 -9.02 -13.54 -11.87
CA PRO A 16 -9.45 -13.54 -10.48
C PRO A 16 -8.26 -13.32 -9.55
N ILE A 17 -8.33 -12.32 -8.67
CA ILE A 17 -7.21 -11.92 -7.81
C ILE A 17 -7.50 -12.06 -6.30
N THR A 18 -6.47 -12.43 -5.55
CA THR A 18 -6.33 -12.11 -4.13
C THR A 18 -5.54 -10.82 -4.01
N LEU A 19 -6.12 -9.83 -3.34
CA LEU A 19 -5.61 -8.46 -3.29
C LEU A 19 -5.35 -8.01 -1.84
N THR A 20 -4.22 -7.35 -1.60
CA THR A 20 -4.07 -6.45 -0.45
C THR A 20 -3.99 -5.00 -0.91
N MET A 21 -4.50 -4.07 -0.10
CA MET A 21 -4.56 -2.65 -0.46
C MET A 21 -4.01 -1.75 0.65
N GLY A 22 -3.30 -0.69 0.27
CA GLY A 22 -2.74 0.27 1.22
C GLY A 22 -1.71 1.23 0.60
N ASN A 23 -1.24 2.18 1.42
CA ASN A 23 -0.23 3.14 0.99
C ASN A 23 1.15 2.50 0.79
N PHE A 24 1.43 1.42 1.55
CA PHE A 24 2.68 0.66 1.51
C PHE A 24 3.95 1.53 1.65
N ASP A 25 3.85 2.69 2.30
CA ASP A 25 4.98 3.62 2.48
C ASP A 25 6.07 2.99 3.35
N GLY A 26 7.25 2.79 2.77
CA GLY A 26 8.38 2.11 3.39
C GLY A 26 8.34 0.58 3.32
N LEU A 27 7.22 -0.04 2.93
CA LEU A 27 7.04 -1.50 2.92
C LEU A 27 7.60 -2.22 4.17
N HIS A 28 7.28 -1.71 5.35
CA HIS A 28 7.70 -2.29 6.63
C HIS A 28 7.16 -3.71 6.86
N LEU A 29 7.67 -4.40 7.87
CA LEU A 29 7.29 -5.78 8.20
C LEU A 29 5.78 -6.03 8.15
N GLY A 30 4.95 -5.13 8.73
CA GLY A 30 3.48 -5.27 8.69
C GLY A 30 2.90 -5.37 7.27
N HIS A 31 3.37 -4.54 6.35
CA HIS A 31 3.01 -4.64 4.94
C HIS A 31 3.49 -5.93 4.30
N GLN A 32 4.71 -6.37 4.64
CA GLN A 32 5.28 -7.60 4.11
C GLN A 32 4.47 -8.82 4.55
N GLN A 33 3.89 -8.80 5.75
CA GLN A 33 2.99 -9.86 6.24
C GLN A 33 1.70 -9.94 5.42
N LEU A 34 1.09 -8.79 5.08
CA LEU A 34 -0.08 -8.75 4.19
C LEU A 34 0.25 -9.37 2.82
N ILE A 35 1.37 -8.97 2.20
CA ILE A 35 1.79 -9.51 0.91
C ILE A 35 2.10 -11.01 1.01
N LYS A 36 2.82 -11.44 2.05
CA LYS A 36 3.10 -12.86 2.32
C LYS A 36 1.81 -13.69 2.45
N ARG A 37 0.77 -13.10 3.05
CA ARG A 37 -0.54 -13.75 3.15
C ARG A 37 -1.26 -13.79 1.80
N VAL A 38 -1.21 -12.73 0.99
CA VAL A 38 -1.72 -12.76 -0.39
C VAL A 38 -1.11 -13.91 -1.19
N VAL A 39 0.23 -14.05 -1.15
CA VAL A 39 0.94 -15.07 -1.93
C VAL A 39 0.80 -16.50 -1.39
N SER A 40 0.19 -16.68 -0.22
CA SER A 40 -0.10 -18.02 0.32
C SER A 40 -1.32 -18.68 -0.31
N TYR A 41 -2.13 -17.92 -1.05
CA TYR A 41 -3.33 -18.42 -1.72
C TYR A 41 -3.01 -18.87 -3.15
N THR A 42 -3.37 -20.08 -3.51
CA THR A 42 -2.98 -20.68 -4.81
C THR A 42 -4.10 -20.71 -5.85
N ASP A 43 -5.30 -20.27 -5.50
CA ASP A 43 -6.53 -20.32 -6.31
C ASP A 43 -6.73 -19.10 -7.20
N THR A 44 -5.90 -18.08 -7.05
CA THR A 44 -6.05 -16.77 -7.69
C THR A 44 -4.70 -16.14 -7.98
N LYS A 45 -4.70 -15.12 -8.84
CA LYS A 45 -3.52 -14.28 -9.09
C LYS A 45 -3.25 -13.35 -7.90
N HIS A 46 -1.98 -13.03 -7.65
CA HIS A 46 -1.58 -12.22 -6.51
C HIS A 46 -1.45 -10.75 -6.89
N ALA A 47 -2.11 -9.88 -6.15
CA ALA A 47 -2.10 -8.46 -6.43
C ALA A 47 -1.87 -7.59 -5.19
N VAL A 48 -1.30 -6.42 -5.42
CA VAL A 48 -1.30 -5.29 -4.48
C VAL A 48 -1.95 -4.07 -5.15
N LEU A 49 -2.70 -3.30 -4.37
CA LEU A 49 -3.24 -2.01 -4.78
C LEU A 49 -2.67 -0.91 -3.89
N THR A 50 -2.05 0.08 -4.52
CA THR A 50 -1.47 1.23 -3.85
C THR A 50 -1.80 2.53 -4.58
N PHE A 51 -1.31 3.63 -4.05
CA PHE A 51 -1.66 4.98 -4.45
C PHE A 51 -0.42 5.79 -4.78
N ASP A 52 -0.52 6.58 -5.83
CA ASP A 52 0.45 7.62 -6.20
C ASP A 52 -0.30 8.83 -6.78
N PRO A 53 -0.06 10.07 -6.30
CA PRO A 53 0.73 10.42 -5.13
C PRO A 53 0.13 9.86 -3.82
N HIS A 54 0.88 9.97 -2.71
CA HIS A 54 0.38 9.52 -1.41
C HIS A 54 -0.92 10.24 -1.01
N PRO A 55 -1.97 9.56 -0.51
CA PRO A 55 -3.27 10.17 -0.22
C PRO A 55 -3.20 11.43 0.66
N SER A 56 -2.35 11.41 1.69
CA SER A 56 -2.15 12.56 2.58
C SER A 56 -1.58 13.80 1.86
N SER A 57 -0.82 13.64 0.78
CA SER A 57 -0.31 14.79 0.02
C SER A 57 -1.44 15.52 -0.70
N VAL A 58 -2.38 14.76 -1.27
CA VAL A 58 -3.55 15.30 -1.98
C VAL A 58 -4.56 15.89 -1.00
N LEU A 59 -4.93 15.13 0.03
CA LEU A 59 -5.97 15.53 0.98
C LEU A 59 -5.57 16.73 1.83
N ARG A 60 -4.28 16.84 2.19
CA ARG A 60 -3.77 17.98 2.97
C ARG A 60 -3.29 19.15 2.10
N LYS A 61 -3.27 18.99 0.77
CA LYS A 61 -2.75 19.98 -0.18
C LYS A 61 -1.34 20.49 0.19
N GLN A 62 -0.50 19.61 0.71
CA GLN A 62 0.87 19.94 1.13
C GLN A 62 1.84 18.80 0.80
N ALA A 63 3.13 19.13 0.78
CA ALA A 63 4.18 18.12 0.66
C ALA A 63 4.08 17.11 1.81
N PHE A 64 4.04 15.83 1.49
CA PHE A 64 4.05 14.75 2.46
C PHE A 64 5.35 13.96 2.31
N ARG A 65 6.16 13.89 3.37
CA ARG A 65 7.40 13.13 3.38
C ARG A 65 7.06 11.64 3.38
N THR A 66 7.33 10.94 2.27
CA THR A 66 7.23 9.47 2.19
C THR A 66 8.58 8.83 2.48
N LEU A 67 8.59 7.59 2.97
CA LEU A 67 9.80 6.77 3.09
C LEU A 67 10.23 6.20 1.74
N THR A 68 9.29 6.02 0.83
CA THR A 68 9.55 5.44 -0.50
C THR A 68 8.84 6.23 -1.57
N GLN A 69 9.49 6.42 -2.72
CA GLN A 69 8.83 6.94 -3.92
C GLN A 69 8.12 5.82 -4.68
N LYS A 70 7.38 6.18 -5.74
CA LYS A 70 6.68 5.22 -6.60
C LYS A 70 7.60 4.11 -7.11
N ASN A 71 8.76 4.47 -7.67
CA ASN A 71 9.70 3.51 -8.25
C ASN A 71 10.35 2.62 -7.18
N ASP A 72 10.61 3.16 -5.99
CA ASP A 72 11.11 2.36 -4.86
C ASP A 72 10.05 1.36 -4.40
N LYS A 73 8.77 1.75 -4.33
CA LYS A 73 7.67 0.82 -4.01
C LYS A 73 7.60 -0.31 -5.03
N ILE A 74 7.68 0.00 -6.33
CA ILE A 74 7.68 -1.01 -7.41
C ILE A 74 8.84 -2.00 -7.23
N GLU A 75 10.06 -1.52 -6.99
CA GLU A 75 11.23 -2.38 -6.77
C GLU A 75 11.10 -3.23 -5.50
N LEU A 76 10.47 -2.69 -4.45
CA LEU A 76 10.21 -3.46 -3.23
C LEU A 76 9.15 -4.54 -3.47
N PHE A 77 8.12 -4.26 -4.26
CA PHE A 77 7.10 -5.25 -4.64
C PHE A 77 7.65 -6.36 -5.54
N SER A 78 8.63 -6.06 -6.41
CA SER A 78 9.23 -7.08 -7.29
C SER A 78 10.00 -8.17 -6.56
N ARG A 79 10.23 -8.01 -5.25
CA ARG A 79 10.82 -9.03 -4.37
C ARG A 79 9.83 -10.13 -3.95
N TYR A 80 8.55 -9.98 -4.30
CA TYR A 80 7.49 -10.92 -4.02
C TYR A 80 6.94 -11.52 -5.33
N PRO A 81 6.41 -12.75 -5.31
CA PRO A 81 5.80 -13.38 -6.48
C PRO A 81 4.40 -12.79 -6.78
N LEU A 82 4.35 -11.49 -7.03
CA LEU A 82 3.14 -10.76 -7.39
C LEU A 82 2.91 -10.82 -8.91
N ASP A 83 1.67 -11.13 -9.29
CA ASP A 83 1.22 -11.04 -10.68
C ASP A 83 0.94 -9.58 -11.05
N PHE A 84 0.31 -8.81 -10.16
CA PHE A 84 -0.13 -7.44 -10.43
C PHE A 84 0.25 -6.42 -9.34
N VAL A 85 0.64 -5.22 -9.77
CA VAL A 85 0.73 -4.02 -8.94
C VAL A 85 -0.17 -2.96 -9.55
N PHE A 86 -1.30 -2.70 -8.90
CA PHE A 86 -2.21 -1.60 -9.25
C PHE A 86 -1.77 -0.34 -8.52
N ILE A 87 -1.40 0.69 -9.27
CA ILE A 87 -1.06 2.00 -8.75
C ILE A 87 -2.15 2.97 -9.20
N VAL A 88 -3.08 3.26 -8.29
CA VAL A 88 -4.18 4.16 -8.58
C VAL A 88 -3.68 5.60 -8.50
N ASP A 89 -3.97 6.38 -9.55
CA ASP A 89 -3.75 7.83 -9.53
C ASP A 89 -4.66 8.47 -8.48
N PHE A 90 -4.10 8.76 -7.30
CA PHE A 90 -4.88 9.26 -6.19
C PHE A 90 -5.17 10.74 -6.39
N ASN A 91 -6.45 11.09 -6.49
CA ASN A 91 -6.94 12.45 -6.69
C ASN A 91 -8.23 12.68 -5.89
N LEU A 92 -8.76 13.90 -5.92
CA LEU A 92 -9.99 14.25 -5.19
C LEU A 92 -11.18 13.35 -5.60
N GLN A 93 -11.37 13.13 -6.90
CA GLN A 93 -12.44 12.26 -7.40
C GLN A 93 -12.36 10.83 -6.85
N PHE A 94 -11.16 10.23 -6.80
CA PHE A 94 -10.99 8.91 -6.21
C PHE A 94 -11.20 8.93 -4.69
N SER A 95 -10.76 10.00 -4.01
CA SER A 95 -10.94 10.14 -2.56
C SER A 95 -12.39 10.33 -2.14
N GLU A 96 -13.25 10.76 -3.07
CA GLU A 96 -14.68 11.04 -2.87
C GLU A 96 -15.59 9.87 -3.26
N LEU A 97 -15.02 8.75 -3.72
CA LEU A 97 -15.82 7.56 -4.02
C LEU A 97 -16.64 7.14 -2.81
N SER A 98 -17.93 6.91 -3.03
CA SER A 98 -18.79 6.24 -2.07
C SER A 98 -18.31 4.80 -1.82
N VAL A 99 -18.79 4.21 -0.72
CA VAL A 99 -18.50 2.80 -0.38
C VAL A 99 -18.87 1.87 -1.54
N GLN A 100 -20.02 2.11 -2.16
CA GLN A 100 -20.52 1.29 -3.28
C GLN A 100 -19.63 1.44 -4.52
N GLU A 101 -19.27 2.66 -4.91
CA GLU A 101 -18.40 2.88 -6.07
C GLU A 101 -17.01 2.26 -5.89
N PHE A 102 -16.45 2.31 -4.66
CA PHE A 102 -15.19 1.65 -4.37
C PHE A 102 -15.31 0.13 -4.46
N ILE A 103 -16.40 -0.46 -3.96
CA ILE A 103 -16.69 -1.89 -4.09
C ILE A 103 -16.84 -2.29 -5.56
N ASP A 104 -17.53 -1.49 -6.37
CA ASP A 104 -17.73 -1.78 -7.79
C ASP A 104 -16.42 -1.65 -8.58
N PHE A 105 -15.54 -0.73 -8.17
CA PHE A 105 -14.16 -0.69 -8.67
C PHE A 105 -13.40 -1.98 -8.34
N LEU A 106 -13.46 -2.49 -7.11
CA LEU A 106 -12.82 -3.77 -6.74
C LEU A 106 -13.40 -4.96 -7.53
N LYS A 107 -14.71 -4.98 -7.78
CA LYS A 107 -15.36 -6.00 -8.63
C LYS A 107 -14.87 -5.91 -10.07
N LYS A 108 -14.73 -4.70 -10.62
CA LYS A 108 -14.26 -4.45 -11.99
C LYS A 108 -12.85 -4.98 -12.26
N ILE A 109 -12.00 -5.01 -11.24
CA ILE A 109 -10.65 -5.61 -11.35
C ILE A 109 -10.62 -7.08 -10.88
N ASN A 110 -11.78 -7.71 -10.80
CA ASN A 110 -12.01 -9.12 -10.48
C ASN A 110 -11.41 -9.60 -9.13
N VAL A 111 -11.52 -8.76 -8.09
CA VAL A 111 -11.16 -9.18 -6.73
C VAL A 111 -12.08 -10.29 -6.25
N LYS A 112 -11.50 -11.40 -5.82
CA LYS A 112 -12.21 -12.51 -5.14
C LYS A 112 -11.96 -12.51 -3.64
N ARG A 113 -10.72 -12.21 -3.25
CA ARG A 113 -10.28 -12.22 -1.85
C ARG A 113 -9.52 -10.94 -1.52
N LEU A 114 -9.81 -10.38 -0.34
CA LEU A 114 -9.08 -9.26 0.25
C LEU A 114 -8.30 -9.73 1.46
N VAL A 115 -7.01 -9.39 1.50
CA VAL A 115 -6.13 -9.60 2.66
C VAL A 115 -5.81 -8.23 3.25
N ILE A 116 -6.39 -7.93 4.40
CA ILE A 116 -6.36 -6.58 5.00
C ILE A 116 -6.24 -6.64 6.53
N GLY A 117 -5.79 -5.53 7.12
CA GLY A 117 -5.76 -5.38 8.58
C GLY A 117 -7.16 -5.19 9.18
N ARG A 118 -7.29 -5.46 10.48
CA ARG A 118 -8.56 -5.37 11.22
C ARG A 118 -9.20 -3.98 11.20
N ASP A 119 -8.38 -2.94 11.16
CA ASP A 119 -8.84 -1.54 11.18
C ASP A 119 -8.92 -0.91 9.78
N ALA A 120 -9.03 -1.73 8.73
CA ALA A 120 -9.09 -1.23 7.36
C ALA A 120 -10.32 -0.33 7.15
N ARG A 121 -10.05 0.90 6.69
CA ARG A 121 -11.04 1.89 6.26
C ARG A 121 -10.78 2.26 4.80
N PHE A 122 -11.83 2.48 4.04
CA PHE A 122 -11.75 2.84 2.62
C PHE A 122 -12.90 3.76 2.22
N ALA A 123 -12.90 4.18 0.95
CA ALA A 123 -13.86 5.12 0.37
C ALA A 123 -13.85 6.49 1.08
N TYR A 124 -14.80 7.35 0.75
CA TYR A 124 -14.87 8.72 1.20
C TYR A 124 -14.77 8.83 2.72
N ARG A 125 -13.74 9.56 3.18
CA ARG A 125 -13.43 9.79 4.60
C ARG A 125 -13.37 8.51 5.47
N GLY A 126 -13.04 7.37 4.87
CA GLY A 126 -12.95 6.10 5.59
C GLY A 126 -14.30 5.56 6.08
N GLN A 127 -15.40 5.93 5.42
CA GLN A 127 -16.75 5.43 5.75
C GLN A 127 -16.89 3.92 5.51
N GLY A 128 -16.16 3.35 4.56
CA GLY A 128 -16.19 1.93 4.27
C GLY A 128 -15.50 1.09 5.34
N THR A 129 -16.11 -0.04 5.68
CA THR A 129 -15.65 -0.94 6.74
C THR A 129 -15.49 -2.38 6.27
N LEU A 130 -14.86 -3.23 7.10
CA LEU A 130 -14.81 -4.68 6.86
C LEU A 130 -16.19 -5.31 6.66
N VAL A 131 -17.23 -4.79 7.33
CA VAL A 131 -18.60 -5.29 7.20
C VAL A 131 -19.12 -5.09 5.78
N ASP A 132 -18.76 -3.97 5.15
CA ASP A 132 -19.18 -3.69 3.78
C ASP A 132 -18.46 -4.58 2.77
N LEU A 133 -17.16 -4.83 2.99
CA LEU A 133 -16.38 -5.72 2.12
C LEU A 133 -16.84 -7.17 2.19
N LYS A 134 -17.16 -7.66 3.41
CA LYS A 134 -17.61 -9.05 3.63
C LYS A 134 -18.92 -9.41 2.91
N LYS A 135 -19.71 -8.42 2.52
CA LYS A 135 -20.95 -8.64 1.73
C LYS A 135 -20.66 -9.09 0.29
N TYR A 136 -19.48 -8.78 -0.24
CA TYR A 136 -19.16 -8.95 -1.67
C TYR A 136 -17.88 -9.77 -1.92
N PHE A 137 -16.99 -9.87 -0.94
CA PHE A 137 -15.68 -10.51 -1.11
C PHE A 137 -15.37 -11.47 0.05
N ILE A 138 -14.50 -12.43 -0.21
CA ILE A 138 -13.84 -13.20 0.86
C ILE A 138 -12.84 -12.24 1.54
N VAL A 139 -12.97 -12.03 2.84
CA VAL A 139 -12.07 -11.13 3.59
C VAL A 139 -11.25 -11.95 4.59
N ASP A 140 -9.95 -12.02 4.34
CA ASP A 140 -8.95 -12.53 5.28
C ASP A 140 -8.36 -11.36 6.09
N ILE A 141 -8.46 -11.48 7.41
CA ILE A 141 -8.00 -10.45 8.34
C ILE A 141 -6.65 -10.88 8.89
N VAL A 142 -5.64 -10.04 8.69
CA VAL A 142 -4.31 -10.23 9.25
C VAL A 142 -4.17 -9.37 10.49
N GLU A 143 -3.77 -9.98 11.60
CA GLU A 143 -3.45 -9.27 12.83
C GLU A 143 -2.30 -8.29 12.61
N ASP A 144 -2.42 -7.11 13.21
CA ASP A 144 -1.34 -6.13 13.15
C ASP A 144 -0.09 -6.64 13.85
N MET A 145 1.07 -6.42 13.24
CA MET A 145 2.33 -6.63 13.94
C MET A 145 2.55 -5.53 14.97
N LEU A 146 2.97 -5.95 16.17
CA LEU A 146 3.30 -5.06 17.26
C LEU A 146 4.81 -4.88 17.37
N TYR A 147 5.21 -3.66 17.69
CA TYR A 147 6.56 -3.32 18.11
C TYR A 147 6.46 -2.52 19.41
N ASN A 148 7.14 -2.97 20.47
CA ASN A 148 7.04 -2.40 21.81
C ASN A 148 5.58 -2.22 22.27
N ASN A 149 4.77 -3.29 22.13
CA ASN A 149 3.35 -3.34 22.45
C ASN A 149 2.45 -2.33 21.70
N THR A 150 2.97 -1.70 20.64
CA THR A 150 2.20 -0.76 19.82
C THR A 150 2.20 -1.18 18.36
N ARG A 151 1.10 -0.87 17.67
CA ARG A 151 0.91 -1.22 16.25
C ARG A 151 2.03 -0.65 15.38
N LEU A 152 2.78 -1.51 14.70
CA LEU A 152 3.81 -1.07 13.76
C LEU A 152 3.20 -0.20 12.66
N SER A 153 3.81 0.97 12.43
CA SER A 153 3.37 1.92 11.42
C SER A 153 4.55 2.63 10.76
N THR A 154 4.31 3.18 9.57
CA THR A 154 5.27 4.05 8.88
C THR A 154 5.69 5.25 9.73
N THR A 155 4.81 5.78 10.58
CA THR A 155 5.13 6.91 11.48
C THR A 155 6.27 6.57 12.41
N TYR A 156 6.22 5.41 13.08
CA TYR A 156 7.31 4.99 13.97
C TYR A 156 8.66 4.88 13.28
N ILE A 157 8.65 4.43 12.04
CA ILE A 157 9.89 4.32 11.25
C ILE A 157 10.43 5.70 10.89
N LYS A 158 9.55 6.66 10.57
CA LYS A 158 9.96 8.05 10.35
C LYS A 158 10.57 8.65 11.61
N ASP A 159 10.01 8.37 12.78
CA ASP A 159 10.53 8.87 14.06
C ASP A 159 11.93 8.31 14.36
N PHE A 160 12.16 7.00 14.15
CA PHE A 160 13.51 6.42 14.28
C PHE A 160 14.52 7.05 13.32
N LEU A 161 14.14 7.24 12.05
CA LEU A 161 15.02 7.87 11.06
C LEU A 161 15.34 9.32 11.42
N LEU A 162 14.37 10.08 11.94
CA LEU A 162 14.58 11.46 12.39
C LEU A 162 15.49 11.53 13.63
N ALA A 163 15.42 10.53 14.51
CA ALA A 163 16.29 10.41 15.68
C ALA A 163 17.69 9.87 15.35
N GLY A 164 17.95 9.46 14.10
CA GLY A 164 19.22 8.84 13.70
C GLY A 164 19.35 7.36 14.09
N ASP A 165 18.28 6.73 14.60
CA ASP A 165 18.27 5.30 14.95
C ASP A 165 18.01 4.43 13.71
N LEU A 166 19.07 4.27 12.92
CA LEU A 166 19.02 3.49 11.67
C LEU A 166 18.84 1.99 11.91
N GLU A 167 19.27 1.46 13.07
CA GLU A 167 19.16 0.03 13.37
C GLU A 167 17.72 -0.36 13.70
N SER A 168 17.00 0.43 14.51
CA SER A 168 15.56 0.21 14.73
C SER A 168 14.77 0.35 13.42
N ALA A 169 15.08 1.36 12.61
CA ALA A 169 14.45 1.51 11.30
C ALA A 169 14.72 0.30 10.40
N LYS A 170 15.97 -0.16 10.31
CA LYS A 170 16.39 -1.35 9.54
C LYS A 170 15.64 -2.59 9.98
N LYS A 171 15.52 -2.83 11.30
CA LYS A 171 14.79 -3.97 11.87
C LYS A 171 13.33 -3.97 11.42
N LEU A 172 12.66 -2.82 11.49
CA LEU A 172 11.25 -2.69 11.13
C LEU A 172 10.97 -2.70 9.63
N LEU A 173 11.96 -2.29 8.82
CA LEU A 173 11.91 -2.32 7.36
C LEU A 173 12.38 -3.66 6.78
N ASN A 174 13.09 -4.46 7.58
CA ASN A 174 13.81 -5.67 7.14
C ASN A 174 14.79 -5.41 5.97
N ARG A 175 15.40 -4.22 5.97
CA ARG A 175 16.41 -3.78 5.00
C ARG A 175 17.01 -2.45 5.46
N HIS A 176 18.18 -2.10 4.95
CA HIS A 176 18.69 -0.74 5.11
C HIS A 176 17.75 0.28 4.45
N TYR A 177 17.48 1.38 5.16
CA TYR A 177 16.85 2.55 4.56
C TYR A 177 17.85 3.20 3.60
N HIS A 178 17.40 3.56 2.41
CA HIS A 178 18.24 4.20 1.40
C HIS A 178 17.42 5.26 0.67
N ILE A 179 18.12 6.21 0.07
CA ILE A 179 17.56 7.24 -0.80
C ILE A 179 18.24 7.17 -2.15
N LYS A 180 17.53 7.56 -3.20
CA LYS A 180 18.07 7.71 -4.54
C LYS A 180 17.94 9.16 -4.97
N GLY A 181 18.97 9.67 -5.63
CA GLY A 181 18.99 11.03 -6.13
C GLY A 181 20.05 11.15 -7.21
N THR A 182 19.89 12.13 -8.08
CA THR A 182 20.93 12.49 -9.05
C THR A 182 21.99 13.30 -8.32
N VAL A 183 23.24 12.89 -8.40
CA VAL A 183 24.36 13.71 -7.90
C VAL A 183 24.48 14.91 -8.81
N VAL A 184 24.41 16.10 -8.22
CA VAL A 184 24.56 17.38 -8.91
C VAL A 184 25.81 18.09 -8.43
N HIS A 185 26.33 19.04 -9.22
CA HIS A 185 27.48 19.82 -8.79
C HIS A 185 27.19 20.53 -7.46
N GLY A 186 28.11 20.35 -6.51
CA GLY A 186 28.04 20.88 -5.16
C GLY A 186 28.98 22.07 -4.98
N ASN A 187 29.07 22.53 -3.73
CA ASN A 187 29.98 23.60 -3.37
C ASN A 187 31.42 23.06 -3.40
N HIS A 188 32.24 23.57 -4.32
CA HIS A 188 33.67 23.32 -4.34
C HIS A 188 34.30 24.27 -3.33
N ILE A 189 34.62 23.77 -2.14
CA ILE A 189 35.43 24.48 -1.14
C ILE A 189 36.91 24.23 -1.47
#